data_AF-A0A9D7MP83-F1
#
_entry.id   AF-A0A9D7MP83-F1
#
_cell.length_a   1.000
_cell.length_b   1.000
_cell.length_c   1.000
_cell.angle_alpha   90.00
_cell.angle_beta   90.00
_cell.angle_gamma   90.00
#
_symmetry.space_group_name_H-M   'P 1'
#
loop_
_entity.id
_entity.type
_entity.pdbx_description
1 polymer ?
#
loop_
_entity_poly.entity_id
_entity_poly.type
_entity_poly.pdbx_seq_one_letter_code
_entity_poly.pdbx_strand_id
1 'polypeptide(L)' 'MNYEFDPPKDQSSLSKHGLSLADAEPRFETTDYIGNCLHVMVFCLRTDAVRVISLRKANKREEKIYAKT' A
#
# COMPACT_ATOMS: atom_id res chain seq x y z
N MET A 1 12.02 -11.15 -0.35
CA MET A 1 12.27 -9.69 -0.31
C MET A 1 12.47 -9.33 1.15
N ASN A 2 13.57 -8.64 1.50
CA ASN A 2 13.84 -8.28 2.89
C ASN A 2 13.24 -6.89 3.14
N TYR A 3 12.38 -6.79 4.16
CA TYR A 3 11.79 -5.53 4.59
C TYR A 3 12.46 -5.10 5.89
N GLU A 4 13.01 -3.90 5.89
CA GLU A 4 13.59 -3.29 7.08
C GLU A 4 12.61 -2.28 7.66
N PHE A 5 12.45 -2.31 8.98
CA PHE A 5 11.58 -1.41 9.72
C PHE A 5 12.43 -0.56 10.67
N ASP A 6 12.02 0.69 10.85
CA ASP A 6 12.68 1.60 11.77
C ASP A 6 12.44 1.17 13.24
N PRO A 7 13.48 0.82 14.02
CA PRO A 7 13.32 0.21 15.35
C PRO A 7 12.48 1.03 16.36
N PRO A 8 12.61 2.37 16.46
CA PRO A 8 11.77 3.17 17.36
C PRO A 8 10.29 3.13 16.97
N LYS A 9 9.99 3.02 15.67
CA LYS A 9 8.61 2.94 15.17
C LYS A 9 7.99 1.59 15.48
N ASP A 10 8.78 0.51 15.37
CA ASP A 10 8.36 -0.83 15.74
C ASP A 10 8.07 -0.93 17.26
N GLN A 11 8.96 -0.39 18.11
CA GLN A 11 8.72 -0.29 19.55
C GLN A 11 7.45 0.52 19.89
N SER A 12 7.16 1.59 19.14
CA SER A 12 5.92 2.34 19.32
C SER A 12 4.68 1.53 18.93
N SER A 13 4.76 0.72 17.87
CA SER A 13 3.66 -0.19 17.47
C SER A 13 3.43 -1.26 18.54
N LEU A 14 4.49 -1.87 19.04
CA LEU A 14 4.43 -2.88 20.10
C LEU A 14 3.82 -2.31 21.39
N SER A 15 4.24 -1.12 21.82
CA SER A 15 3.71 -0.50 23.04
C SER A 15 2.25 -0.05 22.92
N LYS A 16 1.82 0.44 21.75
CA LYS A 16 0.45 0.95 21.55
C LYS A 16 -0.55 -0.13 21.16
N HIS A 17 -0.11 -1.12 20.38
CA HIS A 17 -1.00 -2.06 19.69
C HIS A 17 -0.63 -3.53 19.94
N GLY A 18 0.49 -3.83 20.62
CA GLY A 18 0.91 -5.20 20.92
C GLY A 18 1.35 -6.00 19.70
N LEU A 19 1.61 -5.34 18.56
CA LEU A 19 1.94 -5.96 17.28
C LEU A 19 3.20 -5.33 16.69
N SER A 20 4.11 -6.18 16.20
CA SER A 20 5.29 -5.71 15.47
C SER A 20 4.90 -5.32 14.04
N LEU A 21 5.60 -4.34 13.49
CA LEU A 21 5.54 -4.00 12.07
C LEU A 21 5.99 -5.17 11.19
N ALA A 22 6.84 -6.06 11.70
CA ALA A 22 7.28 -7.26 11.00
C ALA A 22 6.16 -8.30 10.81
N ASP A 23 5.11 -8.25 11.62
CA ASP A 23 3.96 -9.17 11.53
C ASP A 23 3.02 -8.81 10.36
N ALA A 24 3.15 -7.62 9.79
CA ALA A 24 2.29 -7.14 8.71
C ALA A 24 2.79 -7.57 7.31
N GLU A 25 1.89 -8.09 6.46
CA GLU A 25 2.17 -8.26 5.03
C GLU A 25 2.25 -6.87 4.37
N PRO A 26 3.39 -6.47 3.78
CA PRO A 26 3.56 -5.13 3.23
C PRO A 26 2.65 -4.94 2.02
N ARG A 27 1.89 -3.84 2.05
CA ARG A 27 0.96 -3.44 0.97
C ARG A 27 1.42 -2.14 0.35
N PHE A 28 1.38 -2.12 -0.97
CA PHE A 28 1.68 -0.97 -1.79
C PHE A 28 0.39 -0.53 -2.48
N GLU A 29 0.23 0.77 -2.64
CA GLU A 29 -0.85 1.39 -3.39
C GLU A 29 -0.24 2.18 -4.54
N THR A 30 -0.81 2.03 -5.74
CA THR A 30 -0.54 2.91 -6.87
C THR A 30 -1.85 3.42 -7.43
N THR A 31 -1.84 4.67 -7.88
CA THR A 31 -2.97 5.30 -8.54
C THR A 31 -2.51 5.80 -9.90
N ASP A 32 -3.06 5.25 -10.97
CA ASP A 32 -2.66 5.63 -12.33
C ASP A 32 -3.76 5.32 -13.36
N TYR A 33 -3.60 5.84 -14.57
CA TYR A 33 -4.51 5.62 -15.68
C TYR A 33 -4.32 4.23 -16.28
N ILE A 34 -5.45 3.54 -16.43
CA ILE A 34 -5.56 2.34 -17.28
C ILE A 34 -6.53 2.69 -18.39
N GLY A 35 -5.99 2.90 -19.60
CA GLY A 35 -6.73 3.53 -20.69
C GLY A 35 -7.16 4.95 -20.30
N ASN A 36 -8.45 5.25 -20.40
CA ASN A 36 -9.00 6.59 -20.13
C ASN A 36 -9.54 6.78 -18.70
N CYS A 37 -9.41 5.77 -17.83
CA CYS A 37 -9.94 5.82 -16.46
C CYS A 37 -8.81 5.70 -15.43
N LEU A 38 -8.87 6.52 -14.38
CA LEU A 38 -7.97 6.43 -13.24
C LEU A 38 -8.35 5.22 -12.38
N HIS A 39 -7.36 4.43 -11.98
CA HIS A 39 -7.53 3.25 -11.15
C HIS A 39 -6.63 3.33 -9.92
N VAL A 40 -7.09 2.73 -8.83
CA VAL A 40 -6.30 2.49 -7.62
C VAL A 40 -6.03 1.00 -7.54
N MET A 41 -4.75 0.63 -7.47
CA MET A 41 -4.31 -0.74 -7.30
C MET A 41 -3.59 -0.90 -5.96
N VAL A 42 -4.04 -1.88 -5.16
CA VAL A 42 -3.39 -2.30 -3.92
C VAL A 42 -2.81 -3.69 -4.14
N PHE A 43 -1.52 -3.87 -3.81
CA PHE A 43 -0.81 -5.11 -4.08
C PHE A 43 0.27 -5.40 -3.03
N CYS A 44 0.69 -6.67 -2.96
CA CYS A 44 1.86 -7.13 -2.20
C CYS A 44 2.93 -7.65 -3.16
N LEU A 45 4.19 -7.34 -2.87
CA LEU A 45 5.32 -7.95 -3.57
C LEU A 45 5.68 -9.27 -2.86
N ARG A 46 5.72 -10.36 -3.61
CA ARG A 46 6.29 -11.64 -3.18
C ARG A 46 7.61 -11.88 -3.90
N THR A 47 8.29 -12.97 -3.53
CA THR A 47 9.61 -13.29 -4.11
C THR A 47 9.57 -13.47 -5.62
N ASP A 48 8.49 -14.06 -6.15
CA ASP A 48 8.33 -14.47 -7.55
C ASP A 48 7.12 -13.86 -8.25
N ALA A 49 6.22 -13.22 -7.49
CA ALA A 49 4.94 -12.73 -8.01
C ALA A 49 4.49 -11.43 -7.34
N VAL A 50 3.68 -10.67 -8.06
CA VAL A 50 2.90 -9.56 -7.50
C VAL A 50 1.51 -10.07 -7.18
N ARG A 51 1.13 -10.05 -5.90
CA ARG A 51 -0.22 -10.39 -5.47
C ARG A 51 -1.08 -9.13 -5.50
N VAL A 52 -1.91 -8.99 -6.54
CA VAL A 52 -2.92 -7.94 -6.59
C VAL A 52 -4.02 -8.26 -5.58
N ILE A 53 -4.27 -7.33 -4.66
CA ILE A 53 -5.32 -7.45 -3.63
C ILE A 53 -6.59 -6.75 -4.11
N SER A 54 -6.44 -5.58 -4.73
CA SER A 54 -7.56 -4.80 -5.25
C SER A 54 -7.10 -4.03 -6.47
N LEU A 55 -7.89 -4.08 -7.54
CA LEU A 55 -7.79 -3.19 -8.68
C LEU A 55 -9.18 -2.62 -8.92
N ARG A 56 -9.34 -1.33 -8.65
CA ARG A 56 -10.64 -0.66 -8.76
C ARG A 56 -10.51 0.66 -9.47
N LYS A 57 -11.60 1.10 -10.09
CA LYS A 57 -11.70 2.47 -10.58
C LYS A 57 -11.58 3.44 -9.40
N ALA A 58 -10.85 4.53 -9.60
CA ALA A 58 -10.74 5.59 -8.63
C ALA A 58 -12.11 6.26 -8.43
N ASN A 59 -12.40 6.70 -7.21
CA ASN A 59 -13.60 7.48 -6.95
C ASN A 59 -13.34 8.97 -7.27
N LYS A 60 -14.42 9.77 -7.32
CA LYS A 60 -14.33 11.22 -7.61
C LYS A 60 -13.42 12.01 -6.66
N ARG A 61 -13.20 11.52 -5.42
CA ARG A 61 -12.31 12.19 -4.46
C ARG A 61 -10.84 11.89 -4.79
N GLU A 62 -10.52 10.64 -5.10
CA GLU A 62 -9.19 10.19 -5.52
C GLU A 62 -8.77 10.83 -6.84
N GLU A 63 -9.67 10.89 -7.83
CA GLU A 63 -9.43 11.59 -9.11
C GLU A 63 -9.05 13.06 -8.88
N LYS A 64 -9.77 13.75 -7.98
CA LYS A 64 -9.48 15.15 -7.63
C LYS A 64 -8.15 15.33 -6.89
N ILE A 65 -7.72 14.34 -6.11
CA ILE A 65 -6.41 14.40 -5.41
C ILE A 65 -5.30 14.17 -6.43
N TYR A 66 -5.45 13.17 -7.30
CA TYR A 66 -4.49 12.86 -8.35
C TYR A 66 -4.26 14.04 -9.29
N ALA A 67 -5.34 14.68 -9.77
CA ALA A 67 -5.26 15.84 -10.67
C ALA A 67 -4.66 17.13 -10.05
N LYS A 68 -4.42 17.16 -8.74
CA LYS A 68 -3.79 18.31 -8.06
C LYS A 68 -2.26 18.19 -7.98
N THR A 69 -1.72 17.03 -8.34
CA THR A 69 -0.28 16.75 -8.35
C THR A 69 0.28 17.08 -9.72
#